data_AF-A0A938PV79-F1
#
_entry.id   AF-A0A938PV79-F1
#
_cell.length_a   1.000
_cell.length_b   1.000
_cell.length_c   1.000
_cell.angle_alpha   90.00
_cell.angle_beta   90.00
_cell.angle_gamma   90.00
#
_symmetry.space_group_name_H-M   'P 1'
#
loop_
_entity.id
_entity.type
_entity.pdbx_description
1 polymer ?
#
loop_
_entity_poly.entity_id
_entity_poly.type
_entity_poly.pdbx_seq_one_letter_code
_entity_poly.pdbx_strand_id
1 'polypeptide(L)'
;MNIHKRTRLTLLDRQEIWRLYQTRTWKVTQLAECFRVSRPTLYEVLKRARLQEFAPRDSTNQRFKMIQYGLKRLAKVEQAIQERLKREAKRYNKSYP
;
A
#
# COMPACT_ATOMS: atom_id res chain seq x y z
N MET A 1 0.34 -0.70 15.46
CA MET A 1 0.10 -0.02 14.16
C MET A 1 1.32 -0.25 13.29
N ASN A 2 1.22 -0.99 12.17
CA ASN A 2 2.37 -1.22 11.28
C ASN A 2 2.55 0.01 10.39
N ILE A 3 3.50 0.88 10.75
CA ILE A 3 3.73 2.17 10.10
C ILE A 3 4.94 2.02 9.18
N HIS A 4 4.71 2.21 7.88
CA HIS A 4 5.80 2.18 6.91
C HIS A 4 6.80 3.31 7.19
N LYS A 5 8.11 3.05 7.10
CA LYS A 5 9.21 4.00 7.41
C LYS A 5 9.14 5.37 6.70
N ARG A 6 8.42 5.47 5.59
CA ARG A 6 8.22 6.72 4.83
C ARG A 6 6.91 7.45 5.17
N THR A 7 6.14 6.97 6.15
CA THR A 7 4.88 7.57 6.55
C THR A 7 5.15 8.83 7.36
N ARG A 8 4.92 10.00 6.76
CA ARG A 8 5.17 11.30 7.41
C ARG A 8 4.07 11.75 8.38
N LEU A 9 2.85 11.25 8.18
CA LEU A 9 1.69 11.56 9.02
C LEU A 9 1.07 10.27 9.49
N THR A 10 0.89 10.12 10.80
CA THR A 10 0.16 9.01 11.39
C THR A 10 -1.35 9.19 11.22
N LEU A 11 -2.13 8.18 11.61
CA LEU A 11 -3.59 8.28 11.59
C LEU A 11 -4.07 9.35 12.57
N LEU A 12 -3.46 9.42 13.75
CA LEU A 12 -3.75 10.41 14.78
C LEU A 12 -3.45 11.83 14.28
N ASP A 13 -2.32 12.03 13.61
CA ASP A 13 -1.97 13.33 13.03
C ASP A 13 -3.01 13.78 12.00
N ARG A 14 -3.49 12.86 11.14
CA ARG A 14 -4.51 13.19 10.15
C ARG A 14 -5.86 13.55 10.77
N GLN A 15 -6.24 12.89 11.87
CA GLN A 15 -7.45 13.22 12.62
C GLN A 15 -7.31 14.59 13.29
N GLU A 16 -6.16 14.88 13.90
CA GLU A 16 -5.92 16.17 14.55
C GLU A 16 -5.86 17.31 13.53
N ILE A 17 -5.20 17.13 12.38
CA ILE A 17 -5.23 18.08 11.26
C ILE A 17 -6.68 18.39 10.86
N TRP A 18 -7.53 17.37 10.77
CA TRP A 18 -8.94 17.55 10.41
C TRP A 18 -9.72 18.31 11.47
N ARG A 19 -9.53 17.96 12.74
CA ARG A 19 -10.12 18.66 13.88
C ARG A 19 -9.73 20.14 13.90
N LEU A 20 -8.44 20.45 13.76
CA LEU A 20 -7.92 21.82 13.72
C LEU A 20 -8.36 22.58 12.47
N TYR A 21 -8.55 21.90 11.35
CA TYR A 21 -9.08 22.53 10.14
C TYR A 21 -10.57 22.90 10.28
N GLN A 22 -11.35 22.07 10.98
CA GLN A 22 -12.78 22.31 11.21
C GLN A 22 -13.05 23.55 12.08
N THR A 23 -12.17 23.87 13.02
CA THR A 23 -12.32 25.07 13.88
C THR A 23 -12.18 26.38 13.12
N ARG A 24 -11.71 26.35 11.85
CA ARG A 24 -11.54 27.51 10.95
C ARG A 24 -10.60 28.62 11.45
N THR A 25 -9.94 28.42 12.58
CA THR A 25 -8.93 29.33 13.11
C THR A 25 -7.56 29.11 12.49
N TRP A 26 -7.29 27.89 12.02
CA TRP A 26 -5.99 27.48 11.50
C TRP A 26 -5.87 27.67 9.99
N LYS A 27 -4.81 28.36 9.56
CA LYS A 27 -4.45 28.43 8.14
C LYS A 27 -3.70 27.17 7.72
N VAL A 28 -3.86 26.78 6.46
CA VAL A 28 -3.17 25.63 5.85
C VAL A 28 -1.64 25.78 5.93
N THR A 29 -1.11 27.01 5.88
CA THR A 29 0.33 27.28 6.04
C THR A 29 0.82 26.94 7.44
N GLN A 30 0.09 27.37 8.47
CA GLN A 30 0.42 27.08 9.87
C GLN A 30 0.36 25.58 10.16
N LEU A 31 -0.68 24.90 9.67
CA LEU A 31 -0.79 23.44 9.80
C LEU A 31 0.39 22.72 9.11
N ALA A 32 0.82 23.18 7.94
CA ALA A 32 1.96 22.57 7.24
C ALA A 32 3.27 22.70 8.04
N GLU A 33 3.49 23.84 8.68
CA GLU A 33 4.63 24.10 9.57
C GLU A 33 4.56 23.24 10.85
N CYS A 34 3.42 23.24 11.54
CA CYS A 34 3.21 22.47 12.77
C CYS A 34 3.44 20.97 12.56
N PHE A 35 2.90 20.41 11.48
CA PHE A 35 3.01 18.99 11.17
C PHE A 35 4.24 18.64 10.30
N ARG A 36 5.13 19.61 10.02
CA ARG A 36 6.38 19.42 9.25
C ARG A 36 6.18 18.73 7.90
N VAL A 37 5.10 19.09 7.22
CA VAL A 37 4.73 18.54 5.91
C VAL A 37 4.61 19.64 4.86
N SER A 38 4.76 19.26 3.60
CA SER A 38 4.53 20.21 2.50
C SER A 38 3.04 20.56 2.39
N ARG A 39 2.74 21.78 1.95
CA ARG A 39 1.37 22.24 1.69
C ARG A 39 0.60 21.30 0.72
N PRO A 40 1.20 20.78 -0.38
CA PRO A 40 0.55 19.77 -1.23
C PRO A 40 0.13 18.51 -0.48
N THR A 41 0.99 18.00 0.42
CA THR A 41 0.65 16.83 1.26
C THR A 41 -0.57 17.13 2.13
N LEU A 42 -0.62 18.33 2.70
CA LEU A 42 -1.72 18.74 3.56
C LEU A 42 -3.04 18.90 2.77
N TYR A 43 -3.00 19.48 1.57
CA TYR A 43 -4.20 19.55 0.71
C TYR A 43 -4.77 18.17 0.36
N GLU A 44 -3.91 17.21 0.05
CA GLU A 44 -4.34 15.83 -0.22
C GLU A 44 -4.93 15.16 1.03
N VAL A 45 -4.32 15.37 2.20
CA VAL A 45 -4.86 14.89 3.48
C VAL A 45 -6.22 15.50 3.77
N LEU A 46 -6.39 16.81 3.60
CA LEU A 46 -7.67 17.49 3.83
C LEU A 46 -8.75 17.03 2.84
N LYS A 47 -8.39 16.83 1.56
CA LYS A 47 -9.30 16.28 0.54
C LYS A 47 -9.84 14.92 0.96
N ARG A 48 -9.01 14.06 1.55
CA ARG A 48 -9.40 12.73 2.04
C ARG A 48 -10.13 12.77 3.38
N ALA A 49 -9.71 13.64 4.28
CA ALA A 49 -10.35 13.85 5.57
C ALA A 49 -11.82 14.28 5.42
N ARG A 50 -12.15 15.04 4.36
CA ARG A 50 -13.55 15.35 3.99
C ARG A 50 -14.40 14.10 3.72
N LEU A 51 -13.78 13.02 3.25
CA LEU A 51 -14.41 11.71 3.03
C LEU A 51 -14.30 10.79 4.27
N GLN A 52 -13.87 11.32 5.42
CA GLN A 52 -13.61 10.55 6.65
C GLN A 52 -12.54 9.45 6.49
N GLU A 53 -11.64 9.60 5.50
CA GLU A 53 -10.53 8.67 5.28
C GLU A 53 -9.24 9.16 5.96
N PHE A 54 -8.93 8.61 7.14
CA PHE A 54 -7.72 8.94 7.90
C PHE A 54 -6.65 7.84 7.88
N ALA A 55 -7.01 6.63 7.48
CA ALA A 55 -6.06 5.53 7.37
C ALA A 55 -5.13 5.74 6.16
N PRO A 56 -3.82 5.44 6.28
CA PRO A 56 -2.97 5.27 5.11
C PRO A 56 -3.58 4.21 4.19
N ARG A 57 -3.74 4.54 2.91
CA ARG A 57 -4.18 3.56 1.91
C ARG A 57 -3.03 2.61 1.58
N ASP A 58 -3.36 1.34 1.42
CA ASP A 58 -2.44 0.39 0.84
C ASP A 58 -2.18 0.76 -0.63
N SER A 59 -0.90 0.83 -1.01
CA SER A 59 -0.48 1.06 -2.40
C SER A 59 -0.59 -0.20 -3.27
N THR A 60 -1.15 -1.28 -2.72
CA THR A 60 -1.33 -2.54 -3.44
C THR A 60 -2.20 -2.31 -4.65
N ASN A 61 -1.57 -2.40 -5.83
CA ASN A 61 -2.23 -2.21 -7.12
C ASN A 61 -3.46 -3.13 -7.21
N GLN A 62 -4.61 -2.56 -7.59
CA GLN A 62 -5.87 -3.30 -7.72
C GLN A 62 -5.72 -4.54 -8.60
N ARG A 63 -4.86 -4.48 -9.63
CA ARG A 63 -4.49 -5.62 -10.48
C ARG A 63 -4.10 -6.85 -9.67
N PHE A 64 -3.32 -6.68 -8.60
CA PHE A 64 -2.85 -7.78 -7.76
C PHE A 64 -3.91 -8.32 -6.80
N LYS A 65 -5.00 -7.57 -6.57
CA LYS A 65 -6.15 -8.00 -5.77
C LYS A 65 -7.18 -8.79 -6.58
N MET A 66 -7.10 -8.76 -7.92
CA MET A 66 -8.05 -9.44 -8.80
C MET A 66 -7.77 -10.94 -8.91
N ILE A 67 -8.84 -11.75 -8.90
CA ILE A 67 -8.79 -13.22 -9.08
C ILE A 67 -8.07 -13.58 -10.39
N GLN A 68 -8.33 -12.85 -11.47
CA GLN A 68 -7.69 -13.08 -12.77
C GLN A 68 -6.15 -13.05 -12.67
N TYR A 69 -5.60 -12.09 -11.93
CA TYR A 69 -4.15 -12.02 -11.73
C TYR A 69 -3.66 -13.13 -10.80
N GLY A 70 -4.44 -13.45 -9.76
CA GLY A 70 -4.19 -14.59 -8.87
C GLY A 70 -4.01 -15.90 -9.65
N LEU A 71 -4.96 -16.21 -10.55
CA LEU A 71 -4.91 -17.41 -11.39
C LEU A 71 -3.71 -17.41 -12.35
N LYS A 72 -3.42 -16.28 -13.01
CA LYS A 72 -2.22 -16.14 -13.86
C LYS A 72 -0.93 -16.41 -13.08
N ARG A 73 -0.84 -15.88 -11.85
CA ARG A 73 0.33 -16.09 -10.98
C ARG A 73 0.41 -17.53 -10.50
N LEU A 74 -0.72 -18.15 -10.15
CA LEU A 74 -0.80 -19.55 -9.73
C LEU A 74 -0.28 -20.47 -10.85
N ALA A 75 -0.83 -20.34 -12.07
CA ALA A 75 -0.40 -21.13 -13.22
C ALA A 75 1.11 -21.01 -13.50
N LYS A 76 1.65 -19.79 -13.41
CA LYS A 76 3.10 -19.56 -13.56
C LYS A 76 3.93 -20.28 -12.50
N VAL A 77 3.47 -20.28 -11.25
CA VAL A 77 4.17 -20.94 -10.13
C VAL A 77 4.09 -22.46 -10.27
N GLU A 78 2.91 -22.99 -10.61
CA GLU A 78 2.71 -24.42 -10.85
C GLU A 78 3.60 -24.94 -11.98
N GLN A 79 3.66 -24.20 -13.10
CA GLN A 79 4.53 -24.55 -14.21
C GLN A 79 6.01 -24.58 -13.78
N ALA A 80 6.48 -23.56 -13.04
CA ALA A 80 7.86 -23.53 -12.56
C ALA A 80 8.18 -24.70 -11.61
N ILE A 81 7.23 -25.08 -10.75
CA ILE A 81 7.38 -26.24 -9.86
C ILE A 81 7.45 -27.53 -10.68
N GLN A 82 6.54 -27.72 -11.64
CA GLN A 82 6.54 -28.88 -12.52
C GLN A 82 7.85 -29.00 -13.32
N GLU A 83 8.35 -27.90 -13.88
CA GLU A 83 9.62 -27.89 -14.60
C GLU A 83 10.82 -28.22 -13.70
N ARG A 84 10.79 -27.77 -12.44
CA ARG A 84 11.82 -28.14 -11.46
C ARG A 84 11.78 -29.63 -11.14
N LEU A 85 10.58 -30.17 -10.88
CA LEU A 85 10.39 -31.59 -10.59
C LEU A 85 10.79 -32.48 -11.78
N LYS A 86 10.44 -32.08 -13.01
CA LYS A 86 10.86 -32.79 -14.24
C LYS A 86 12.37 -32.80 -14.40
N ARG A 87 13.05 -31.66 -14.14
CA ARG A 87 14.52 -31.58 -14.20
C ARG A 87 15.19 -32.47 -13.16
N GLU A 88 14.65 -32.51 -11.95
CA GLU A 88 15.15 -33.36 -10.88
C GLU A 88 14.95 -34.85 -11.18
N ALA A 89 13.75 -35.21 -11.67
CA ALA A 89 13.44 -36.57 -12.12
C ALA A 89 14.38 -37.01 -13.25
N LYS A 90 14.59 -36.18 -14.27
CA LYS A 90 15.54 -36.47 -15.37
C LYS A 90 16.98 -36.63 -14.88
N ARG A 91 17.37 -35.95 -13.80
CA ARG A 91 18.73 -36.02 -13.24
C ARG A 91 18.99 -37.31 -12.48
N TYR A 92 18.03 -37.75 -11.66
CA TYR A 92 18.26 -38.86 -10.72
C TYR A 92 17.57 -40.17 -11.13
N ASN A 93 16.50 -40.12 -11.93
CA ASN A 93 15.78 -41.31 -12.36
C ASN A 93 16.31 -41.81 -13.72
N LYS A 94 17.04 -42.91 -13.70
CA LYS A 94 17.64 -43.56 -14.88
C LYS A 94 16.61 -44.10 -15.89
N SER A 95 15.38 -44.36 -15.47
CA SER A 95 14.30 -44.83 -16.33
C SER A 95 13.29 -43.73 -16.67
N TYR A 96 13.64 -42.45 -16.43
CA TYR A 96 12.83 -41.33 -16.87
C TYR A 96 12.91 -41.21 -18.40
N PRO A 97 11.78 -41.17 -19.12
CA PRO A 97 11.77 -41.09 -20.58
C PRO A 97 12.38 -39.79 -21.12
#